data_AF-A0A955ZAP2-F1
#
_entry.id   AF-A0A955ZAP2-F1
#
_cell.length_a   1.000
_cell.length_b   1.000
_cell.length_c   1.000
_cell.angle_alpha   90.00
_cell.angle_beta   90.00
_cell.angle_gamma   90.00
#
_symmetry.space_group_name_H-M   'P 1'
#
loop_
_entity.id
_entity.type
_entity.pdbx_description
1 polymer ?
#
loop_
_entity_poly.entity_id
_entity_poly.type
_entity_poly.pdbx_seq_one_letter_code
_entity_poly.pdbx_strand_id
1 'polypeptide(L)'
;MMRVREGGIEAALTAHLSRKDGNELDIFLTREGAPLAAGVTELRGTVRNGEARREITFACAPADERPRGEADGTCSHFVAKVPWLGPDDTVRVESEVPAGDARLALAWVGFVPRRFAHHQD
;
A
#
# COMPACT_ATOMS: atom_id res chain seq x y z
N MET A 1 10.86 -0.69 -2.42
CA MET A 1 9.65 0.13 -2.16
C MET A 1 9.73 1.43 -2.96
N MET A 2 8.60 1.92 -3.48
CA MET A 2 8.47 3.26 -4.08
C MET A 2 7.81 4.20 -3.07
N ARG A 3 8.38 5.38 -2.84
CA ARG A 3 7.91 6.30 -1.79
C ARG A 3 7.26 7.53 -2.39
N VAL A 4 6.20 8.00 -1.75
CA VAL A 4 5.60 9.32 -1.99
C VAL A 4 5.47 10.04 -0.65
N ARG A 5 5.44 11.37 -0.67
CA ARG A 5 5.29 12.19 0.53
C ARG A 5 4.24 13.26 0.30
N GLU A 6 3.28 13.35 1.20
CA GLU A 6 2.18 14.31 1.16
C GLU A 6 1.79 14.69 2.59
N GLY A 7 1.54 15.97 2.86
CA GLY A 7 1.13 16.45 4.21
C GLY A 7 2.01 15.96 5.38
N GLY A 8 3.32 15.80 5.18
CA GLY A 8 4.26 15.30 6.20
C GLY A 8 4.12 13.80 6.51
N ILE A 9 3.29 13.07 5.77
CA ILE A 9 3.22 11.60 5.77
C ILE A 9 4.06 11.10 4.60
N GLU A 10 4.88 10.09 4.84
CA GLU A 10 5.53 9.31 3.80
C GLU A 10 4.82 7.96 3.66
N ALA A 11 4.49 7.59 2.42
CA ALA A 11 3.83 6.35 2.11
C ALA A 11 4.69 5.53 1.14
N ALA A 12 5.08 4.33 1.56
CA ALA A 12 5.91 3.43 0.79
C ALA A 12 5.07 2.27 0.25
N LEU A 13 5.10 2.09 -1.07
CA LEU A 13 4.44 0.99 -1.78
C LEU A 13 5.47 -0.10 -2.12
N THR A 14 5.12 -1.36 -1.87
CA THR A 14 5.89 -2.53 -2.29
C THR A 14 4.95 -3.63 -2.78
N ALA A 15 5.52 -4.76 -3.20
CA ALA A 15 4.79 -5.91 -3.66
C ALA A 15 5.33 -7.18 -2.99
N HIS A 16 4.42 -8.11 -2.73
CA HIS A 16 4.72 -9.51 -2.48
C HIS A 16 4.34 -10.27 -3.75
N LEU A 17 5.29 -10.94 -4.40
CA LEU A 17 5.02 -11.73 -5.59
C LEU A 17 4.99 -13.21 -5.24
N SER A 18 3.81 -13.83 -5.24
CA SER A 18 3.67 -15.25 -4.96
C SER A 18 2.98 -15.99 -6.10
N ARG A 19 3.59 -17.08 -6.55
CA ARG A 19 2.97 -18.00 -7.53
C ARG A 19 1.82 -18.81 -6.93
N LYS A 20 1.83 -18.98 -5.61
CA LYS A 20 0.92 -19.85 -4.88
C LYS A 20 -0.26 -19.07 -4.33
N ASP A 21 0.02 -18.00 -3.60
CA ASP A 21 -0.97 -17.27 -2.81
C ASP A 21 -1.51 -16.02 -3.55
N GLY A 22 -0.91 -15.71 -4.71
CA GLY A 22 -1.23 -14.55 -5.54
C GLY A 22 -0.42 -13.32 -5.15
N ASN A 23 -0.30 -12.38 -6.09
CA ASN A 23 0.46 -11.15 -5.87
C ASN A 23 -0.30 -10.19 -4.93
N GLU A 24 0.47 -9.39 -4.20
CA GLU A 24 -0.04 -8.41 -3.23
C GLU A 24 0.67 -7.08 -3.37
N LEU A 25 0.01 -6.03 -2.92
CA LEU A 25 0.59 -4.70 -2.74
C LEU A 25 0.50 -4.29 -1.28
N ASP A 26 1.59 -3.73 -0.77
CA ASP A 26 1.69 -3.30 0.61
C ASP A 26 1.96 -1.79 0.69
N ILE A 27 1.23 -1.10 1.54
CA ILE A 27 1.43 0.31 1.87
C ILE A 27 1.89 0.41 3.32
N PHE A 28 3.07 1.01 3.50
CA PHE A 28 3.59 1.40 4.81
C PHE A 28 3.48 2.91 4.98
N LEU A 29 2.86 3.36 6.07
CA LEU A 29 2.74 4.77 6.43
C LEU A 29 3.78 5.12 7.49
N THR A 30 4.51 6.22 7.27
CA THR A 30 5.47 6.75 8.24
C THR A 30 5.34 8.27 8.37
N ARG A 31 5.76 8.79 9.53
CA ARG A 31 5.94 10.21 9.79
C ARG A 31 7.24 10.38 10.56
N GLU A 32 8.09 11.30 10.08
CA GLU A 32 9.41 11.56 10.67
C GLU A 32 10.29 10.30 10.81
N GLY A 33 10.11 9.32 9.92
CA GLY A 33 10.85 8.06 9.93
C GLY A 33 10.30 6.97 10.85
N ALA A 34 9.25 7.25 11.64
CA ALA A 34 8.57 6.28 12.48
C ALA A 34 7.25 5.78 11.83
N PRO A 35 6.80 4.55 12.11
CA PRO A 35 5.48 4.08 11.67
C PRO A 35 4.37 5.01 12.13
N LEU A 36 3.44 5.31 11.22
CA LEU A 36 2.27 6.15 11.47
C LEU A 36 1.02 5.28 11.44
N ALA A 37 0.51 4.92 12.63
CA ALA A 37 -0.74 4.19 12.74
C ALA A 37 -1.93 5.12 12.42
N ALA A 38 -2.52 4.95 11.23
CA ALA A 38 -3.71 5.69 10.83
C ALA A 38 -4.93 5.11 11.56
N GLY A 39 -5.88 5.95 11.98
CA GLY A 39 -7.12 5.54 12.65
C GLY A 39 -8.16 4.89 11.73
N VAL A 40 -7.74 3.98 10.87
CA VAL A 40 -8.56 3.21 9.93
C VAL A 40 -8.00 1.81 9.78
N THR A 41 -8.88 0.86 9.49
CA THR A 41 -8.50 -0.54 9.23
C THR A 41 -8.41 -0.86 7.74
N GLU A 42 -8.83 0.06 6.87
CA GLU A 42 -8.84 -0.13 5.42
C GLU A 42 -8.57 1.18 4.69
N LEU A 43 -7.88 1.10 3.54
CA LEU A 43 -7.72 2.20 2.59
C LEU A 43 -8.34 1.79 1.25
N ARG A 44 -9.07 2.72 0.63
CA ARG A 44 -9.54 2.54 -0.75
C ARG A 44 -8.44 2.93 -1.71
N GLY A 45 -8.23 2.10 -2.72
CA GLY A 45 -7.26 2.34 -3.76
C GLY A 45 -7.78 2.08 -5.17
N THR A 46 -6.97 2.47 -6.13
CA THR A 46 -7.16 2.18 -7.55
C THR A 46 -5.82 1.80 -8.16
N VAL A 47 -5.82 0.80 -9.03
CA VAL A 47 -4.68 0.46 -9.88
C VAL A 47 -5.05 0.73 -11.33
N ARG A 48 -4.19 1.43 -12.06
CA ARG A 48 -4.33 1.70 -13.49
C ARG A 48 -3.18 1.07 -14.26
N ASN A 49 -3.52 0.29 -15.28
CA ASN A 49 -2.59 -0.28 -16.25
C ASN A 49 -3.05 0.15 -17.65
N GLY A 50 -2.47 1.22 -18.20
CA GLY A 50 -2.99 1.90 -19.38
C GLY A 50 -4.42 2.42 -19.15
N GLU A 51 -5.36 2.03 -20.01
CA GLU A 51 -6.78 2.39 -19.89
C GLU A 51 -7.53 1.53 -18.85
N ALA A 52 -6.99 0.36 -18.49
CA ALA A 52 -7.63 -0.51 -17.51
C ALA A 52 -7.53 0.11 -16.11
N ARG A 53 -8.68 0.20 -15.43
CA ARG A 53 -8.78 0.70 -14.06
C ARG A 53 -9.45 -0.36 -13.19
N ARG A 54 -8.86 -0.67 -12.03
CA ARG A 54 -9.43 -1.57 -11.02
C ARG A 54 -9.42 -0.91 -9.67
N GLU A 55 -10.55 -0.99 -8.97
CA GLU A 55 -10.64 -0.60 -7.57
C GLU A 55 -10.13 -1.73 -6.70
N ILE A 56 -9.42 -1.39 -5.63
CA ILE A 56 -8.88 -2.33 -4.66
C ILE A 56 -9.07 -1.78 -3.25
N THR A 57 -9.08 -2.67 -2.28
CA THR A 57 -9.08 -2.32 -0.85
C THR A 57 -7.78 -2.83 -0.25
N PHE A 58 -7.05 -1.94 0.40
CA PHE A 58 -5.94 -2.31 1.26
C PHE A 58 -6.48 -2.52 2.67
N ALA A 59 -6.52 -3.75 3.14
CA ALA A 59 -6.90 -4.08 4.51
C ALA A 59 -5.70 -3.97 5.44
N CYS A 60 -5.93 -3.73 6.72
CA CYS A 60 -4.86 -3.73 7.71
C CYS A 60 -4.14 -5.08 7.71
N ALA A 61 -2.81 -5.04 7.72
CA ALA A 61 -1.99 -6.24 7.73
C ALA A 61 -2.24 -7.08 9.00
N PRO A 62 -1.96 -8.39 8.95
CA PRO A 62 -1.96 -9.25 10.13
C PRO A 62 -1.16 -8.65 11.29
N ALA A 63 -1.59 -8.89 12.54
CA ALA A 63 -0.99 -8.25 13.72
C ALA A 63 0.50 -8.57 13.91
N ASP A 64 0.96 -9.73 13.43
CA ASP A 64 2.34 -10.17 13.44
C ASP A 64 3.22 -9.49 12.38
N GLU A 65 2.61 -8.87 11.37
CA GLU A 65 3.28 -8.06 10.33
C GLU A 65 3.26 -6.55 10.63
N ARG A 66 2.69 -6.16 11.77
CA ARG A 66 2.55 -4.76 12.20
C ARG A 66 3.53 -4.40 13.32
N PRO A 67 3.90 -3.11 13.46
CA PRO A 67 4.66 -2.66 14.61
C PRO A 67 3.99 -3.05 15.94
N ARG A 68 4.80 -3.51 16.90
CA ARG A 68 4.29 -3.87 18.23
C ARG A 68 3.69 -2.64 18.93
N GLY A 69 2.52 -2.82 19.53
CA GLY A 69 1.86 -1.77 20.32
C GLY A 69 0.99 -0.82 19.51
N GLU A 70 0.74 -1.10 18.22
CA GLU A 70 -0.36 -0.44 17.51
C GLU A 70 -1.70 -0.69 18.22
N ALA A 71 -2.46 0.38 18.44
CA ALA A 71 -3.75 0.30 19.11
C ALA A 71 -4.81 -0.33 18.21
N ASP A 72 -5.82 -0.95 18.83
CA ASP A 72 -6.99 -1.46 18.11
C ASP A 72 -7.65 -0.36 17.28
N GLY A 73 -8.06 -0.70 16.05
CA GLY A 73 -8.65 0.25 15.11
C GLY A 73 -7.64 1.20 14.45
N THR A 74 -6.34 1.02 14.69
CA THR A 74 -5.27 1.76 14.01
C THR A 74 -4.36 0.84 13.21
N CYS A 75 -3.76 1.37 12.14
CA CYS A 75 -2.91 0.57 11.27
C CYS A 75 -1.88 1.42 10.51
N SER A 76 -0.61 1.02 10.50
CA SER A 76 0.44 1.64 9.66
C SER A 76 0.84 0.81 8.43
N HIS A 77 0.37 -0.43 8.33
CA HIS A 77 0.73 -1.36 7.26
C HIS A 77 -0.54 -1.97 6.68
N PHE A 78 -0.79 -1.74 5.39
CA PHE A 78 -1.99 -2.22 4.71
C PHE A 78 -1.64 -3.06 3.48
N VAL A 79 -2.42 -4.11 3.24
CA VAL A 79 -2.18 -5.12 2.21
C VAL A 79 -3.41 -5.25 1.31
N ALA A 80 -3.20 -5.28 -0.01
CA ALA A 80 -4.22 -5.56 -1.00
C ALA A 80 -3.83 -6.78 -1.84
N LYS A 81 -4.69 -7.80 -1.89
CA LYS A 81 -4.51 -8.94 -2.79
C LYS A 81 -4.84 -8.51 -4.22
N VAL A 82 -3.88 -8.69 -5.13
CA VAL A 82 -3.95 -8.33 -6.55
C VAL A 82 -3.45 -9.48 -7.43
N PRO A 83 -4.07 -10.67 -7.39
CA PRO A 83 -3.56 -11.85 -8.13
C PRO A 83 -3.55 -11.67 -9.65
N TRP A 84 -4.27 -10.68 -10.16
CA TRP A 84 -4.34 -10.31 -11.58
C TRP A 84 -3.23 -9.35 -12.02
N LEU A 85 -2.48 -8.74 -11.10
CA LEU A 85 -1.43 -7.78 -11.41
C LEU A 85 -0.16 -8.55 -11.80
N GLY A 86 0.31 -8.39 -13.03
CA GLY A 86 1.51 -9.03 -13.51
C GLY A 86 2.77 -8.44 -12.85
N PRO A 87 3.83 -9.24 -12.62
CA PRO A 87 5.05 -8.78 -11.97
C PRO A 87 5.77 -7.68 -12.76
N ASP A 88 5.60 -7.64 -14.08
CA ASP A 88 6.26 -6.70 -14.99
C ASP A 88 5.34 -5.56 -15.46
N ASP A 89 4.09 -5.53 -14.99
CA ASP A 89 3.16 -4.45 -15.33
C ASP A 89 3.69 -3.11 -14.83
N THR A 90 3.58 -2.07 -15.67
CA THR A 90 3.84 -0.70 -15.24
C THR A 90 2.52 -0.03 -14.92
N VAL A 91 2.29 0.23 -13.64
CA VAL A 91 1.00 0.72 -13.14
C VAL A 91 1.11 2.06 -12.43
N ARG A 92 -0.03 2.76 -12.38
CA ARG A 92 -0.26 3.82 -11.40
C ARG A 92 -1.14 3.26 -10.29
N VAL A 93 -0.66 3.34 -9.06
CA VAL A 93 -1.44 2.99 -7.86
C VAL A 93 -1.84 4.27 -7.16
N GLU A 94 -3.10 4.38 -6.78
CA GLU A 94 -3.68 5.53 -6.10
C GLU A 94 -4.35 5.05 -4.81
N SER A 95 -4.26 5.82 -3.74
CA SER A 95 -4.95 5.55 -2.47
C SER A 95 -5.20 6.84 -1.71
N GLU A 96 -6.10 6.81 -0.73
CA GLU A 96 -6.37 7.93 0.16
C GLU A 96 -6.06 7.52 1.60
N VAL A 97 -5.29 8.33 2.32
CA VAL A 97 -5.02 8.13 3.74
C VAL A 97 -5.63 9.25 4.58
N PRO A 98 -6.20 8.92 5.76
CA PRO A 98 -6.70 9.94 6.68
C PRO A 98 -5.53 10.74 7.29
N ALA A 99 -5.71 12.06 7.37
CA ALA A 99 -4.76 12.97 8.00
C ALA A 99 -5.53 14.07 8.75
N GLY A 100 -5.88 13.79 10.01
CA GLY A 100 -6.82 14.64 10.76
C GLY A 100 -8.20 14.62 10.11
N ASP A 101 -8.79 15.81 9.91
CA ASP A 101 -10.10 15.97 9.25
C ASP A 101 -10.04 15.89 7.71
N ALA A 102 -8.83 15.78 7.14
CA ALA A 102 -8.61 15.70 5.71
C ALA A 102 -8.24 14.28 5.24
N ARG A 103 -8.34 14.05 3.93
CA ARG A 103 -7.74 12.89 3.25
C ARG A 103 -6.62 13.36 2.34
N LEU A 104 -5.49 12.68 2.42
CA LEU A 104 -4.37 12.92 1.52
C LEU A 104 -4.40 11.90 0.40
N ALA A 105 -4.41 12.38 -0.84
CA ALA A 105 -4.32 11.54 -2.02
C ALA A 105 -2.86 11.13 -2.25
N LEU A 106 -2.63 9.84 -2.41
CA LEU A 106 -1.33 9.24 -2.70
C LEU A 106 -1.37 8.66 -4.10
N ALA A 107 -0.29 8.86 -4.88
CA ALA A 107 -0.18 8.32 -6.22
C ALA A 107 1.25 7.86 -6.54
N TRP A 108 1.43 6.55 -6.70
CA TRP A 108 2.67 5.94 -7.15
C TRP A 108 2.59 5.69 -8.66
N VAL A 109 3.21 6.58 -9.44
CA VAL A 109 3.16 6.53 -10.91
C VAL A 109 4.35 5.75 -11.46
N GLY A 110 4.10 4.79 -12.36
CA GLY A 110 5.16 3.99 -12.99
C GLY A 110 5.71 2.91 -12.07
N PHE A 111 4.90 2.43 -11.12
CA PHE A 111 5.25 1.33 -10.24
C PHE A 111 5.33 0.03 -11.06
N VAL A 112 6.43 -0.71 -10.89
CA VAL A 112 6.62 -2.04 -11.50
C VAL A 112 6.81 -3.05 -10.36
N PRO A 113 5.85 -3.98 -10.12
CA PRO A 113 5.87 -4.84 -8.94
C PRO A 113 7.20 -5.55 -8.72
N ARG A 114 7.77 -6.19 -9.75
CA ARG A 114 9.06 -6.90 -9.65
C ARG A 114 10.22 -6.01 -9.22
N ARG A 115 10.24 -4.73 -9.64
CA ARG A 115 11.33 -3.80 -9.25
C ARG A 115 11.25 -3.38 -7.79
N PHE A 116 10.07 -3.47 -7.20
CA PHE A 116 9.83 -2.99 -5.84
C PHE A 116 9.39 -4.10 -4.89
N ALA A 117 9.41 -5.36 -5.33
CA ALA A 117 9.03 -6.51 -4.55
C ALA A 117 9.99 -6.72 -3.37
N HIS A 118 9.45 -7.02 -2.21
CA HIS A 118 10.24 -7.40 -1.03
C HIS A 118 10.34 -8.92 -0.86
N HIS A 119 9.47 -9.67 -1.55
CA HIS A 119 9.49 -11.14 -1.65
C HIS A 119 9.08 -11.57 -3.06
N GLN A 120 9.69 -12.65 -3.56
CA GLN A 120 9.31 -13.31 -4.81
C GLN A 120 9.60 -14.82 -4.74
N ASP A 121 8.60 -15.65 -5.09
CA ASP A 121 8.72 -17.11 -5.25
C ASP A 121 8.32 -17.66 -6.63
#